data_AF-A0A9Q4HI70-F1
#
_entry.id   AF-A0A9Q4HI70-F1
#
_cell.length_a   1.000
_cell.length_b   1.000
_cell.length_c   1.000
_cell.angle_alpha   90.00
_cell.angle_beta   90.00
_cell.angle_gamma   90.00
#
_symmetry.space_group_name_H-M   'P 1'
#
loop_
_entity.id
_entity.type
_entity.pdbx_description
1 polymer ?
#
loop_
_entity_poly.entity_id
_entity_poly.type
_entity_poly.pdbx_seq_one_letter_code
_entity_poly.pdbx_strand_id
1 'polypeptide(L)' 'MTQSEIVVAVVAYLIVLAQGIFLFIDAKKRDRLAWVWGIVGLIQAPIPLVCYYFFVIRPDRKKRGIKQ' A
#
# COMPACT_ATOMS: atom_id res chain seq x y z
N MET A 1 -2.22 13.68 -26.62
CA MET A 1 -2.21 13.95 -25.17
C MET A 1 -2.41 15.43 -24.95
N THR A 2 -3.53 15.79 -24.34
CA THR A 2 -3.83 17.13 -23.84
C THR A 2 -2.93 17.43 -22.63
N GLN A 3 -2.62 18.71 -22.38
CA GLN A 3 -1.81 19.15 -21.24
C GLN A 3 -2.37 18.63 -19.90
N SER A 4 -3.69 18.58 -19.77
CA SER A 4 -4.40 18.03 -18.61
C SER A 4 -4.12 16.56 -18.36
N GLU A 5 -4.04 15.73 -19.41
CA GLU A 5 -3.77 14.29 -19.26
C GLU A 5 -2.37 14.02 -18.71
N ILE A 6 -1.38 14.83 -19.11
CA ILE A 6 0.00 14.70 -18.64
C ILE A 6 0.09 15.02 -17.14
N VAL A 7 -0.57 16.10 -16.70
CA VAL A 7 -0.61 16.48 -15.29
C VAL A 7 -1.27 15.38 -14.45
N VAL A 8 -2.41 14.85 -14.92
CA VAL A 8 -3.12 13.76 -14.23
C VAL A 8 -2.24 12.51 -14.13
N ALA A 9 -1.54 12.13 -15.20
CA ALA A 9 -0.66 10.97 -15.20
C ALA A 9 0.52 11.12 -14.22
N VAL A 10 1.16 12.29 -14.17
CA VAL A 10 2.27 12.57 -13.25
C VAL A 10 1.79 12.53 -11.79
N VAL A 11 0.66 13.16 -11.49
CA VAL A 11 0.07 13.14 -10.14
C VAL A 11 -0.32 11.73 -9.74
N ALA A 12 -0.97 10.97 -10.62
CA ALA A 12 -1.32 9.58 -10.37
C ALA A 12 -0.09 8.71 -10.09
N TYR A 13 0.99 8.90 -10.87
CA TYR A 13 2.25 8.17 -10.65
C TYR A 13 2.87 8.47 -9.29
N LEU A 14 2.91 9.74 -8.87
CA LEU A 14 3.41 10.13 -7.55
C LEU A 14 2.57 9.54 -6.42
N ILE A 15 1.24 9.46 -6.59
CA ILE A 15 0.34 8.82 -5.62
C ILE A 15 0.59 7.31 -5.54
N VAL A 16 0.84 6.64 -6.67
CA VAL A 16 1.17 5.20 -6.73
C VAL A 16 2.54 4.92 -6.09
N LEU A 17 3.53 5.79 -6.30
CA LEU A 17 4.81 5.68 -5.60
C LEU A 17 4.66 5.88 -4.09
N ALA A 18 3.97 6.95 -3.68
CA ALA A 18 3.78 7.26 -2.26
C ALA A 18 3.02 6.13 -1.53
N GLN A 19 1.97 5.57 -2.14
CA GLN A 19 1.22 4.48 -1.51
C GLN A 19 2.05 3.19 -1.43
N GLY A 20 2.84 2.85 -2.46
CA GLY A 20 3.71 1.68 -2.46
C GLY A 20 4.80 1.78 -1.39
N ILE A 21 5.43 2.94 -1.26
CA ILE A 21 6.43 3.22 -0.21
C ILE A 21 5.78 3.12 1.19
N PHE A 22 4.58 3.68 1.36
CA PHE A 22 3.87 3.60 2.63
C PHE A 22 3.53 2.15 3.01
N LEU A 23 3.00 1.35 2.07
CA LEU A 23 2.76 -0.09 2.29
C LEU A 23 4.05 -0.83 2.64
N PHE A 24 5.15 -0.55 1.94
CA PHE A 24 6.45 -1.18 2.20
C PHE A 24 6.94 -0.90 3.62
N ILE A 25 6.88 0.36 4.06
CA ILE A 25 7.29 0.77 5.41
C ILE A 25 6.39 0.15 6.48
N ASP A 26 5.06 0.18 6.31
CA ASP A 26 4.12 -0.39 7.28
C ASP A 26 4.28 -1.91 7.38
N ALA A 27 4.43 -2.59 6.23
CA ALA A 27 4.64 -4.03 6.16
C ALA A 27 5.99 -4.45 6.75
N LYS A 28 7.04 -3.64 6.57
CA LYS A 28 8.35 -3.85 7.20
C LYS A 28 8.26 -3.76 8.73
N LYS A 29 7.49 -2.80 9.27
CA LYS A 29 7.28 -2.67 10.73
C LYS A 29 6.54 -3.86 11.33
N ARG A 30 5.72 -4.57 10.54
CA ARG A 30 4.95 -5.75 10.97
C ARG A 30 5.66 -7.08 10.68
N ASP A 31 6.86 -7.06 10.12
CA ASP A 31 7.59 -8.25 9.64
C ASP A 31 6.73 -9.14 8.70
N ARG A 32 5.88 -8.50 7.88
CA ARG A 32 4.96 -9.18 6.97
C ARG A 32 5.31 -8.84 5.53
N LEU A 33 5.99 -9.74 4.82
CA LEU A 33 6.16 -9.75 3.36
C LEU A 33 6.27 -8.33 2.74
N ALA A 34 7.14 -7.47 3.28
CA ALA A 34 7.16 -6.05 2.96
C ALA A 34 7.34 -5.78 1.47
N TRP A 35 8.15 -6.61 0.83
CA TRP A 35 8.43 -6.55 -0.59
C TRP A 35 7.20 -6.88 -1.46
N VAL A 36 6.39 -7.86 -1.06
CA VAL A 36 5.15 -8.23 -1.76
C VAL A 36 4.17 -7.05 -1.72
N TRP A 37 3.99 -6.45 -0.54
CA TRP A 37 3.06 -5.33 -0.38
C TRP A 37 3.54 -4.03 -1.06
N GLY A 38 4.85 -3.79 -1.10
CA GLY A 38 5.43 -2.68 -1.86
C GLY A 38 5.19 -2.79 -3.37
N ILE A 39 5.43 -3.97 -3.96
CA ILE A 39 5.20 -4.22 -5.39
C ILE A 39 3.70 -4.19 -5.71
N VAL A 40 2.87 -4.84 -4.90
CA VAL A 40 1.41 -4.86 -5.13
C VAL A 40 0.84 -3.44 -5.04
N GLY A 41 1.34 -2.61 -4.11
CA GLY A 41 0.98 -1.19 -4.01
C GLY A 41 1.40 -0.32 -5.20
N LEU A 42 2.34 -0.78 -6.03
CA LEU A 42 2.83 -0.08 -7.23
C LEU A 42 2.07 -0.48 -8.51
N ILE A 43 1.27 -1.55 -8.50
CA ILE A 43 0.55 -2.05 -9.69
C ILE A 43 -0.73 -1.25 -9.94
N GLN A 44 -1.48 -0.94 -8.88
CA GLN A 44 -2.79 -0.30 -9.01
C GLN A 44 -3.15 0.48 -7.75
N ALA A 45 -3.87 1.58 -7.90
CA ALA A 45 -4.53 2.27 -6.80
C ALA A 45 -6.05 2.17 -7.02
N PRO A 46 -6.91 2.00 -5.99
CA PRO A 46 -6.65 1.85 -4.55
C PRO A 46 -6.75 0.39 -4.03
N ILE A 47 -6.97 -0.59 -4.91
CA ILE A 47 -7.28 -1.99 -4.55
C ILE A 47 -6.22 -2.63 -3.62
N PRO A 48 -4.91 -2.51 -3.89
CA PRO A 48 -3.84 -2.99 -3.01
C PRO A 48 -3.95 -2.50 -1.57
N LEU A 49 -4.39 -1.26 -1.38
CA LEU A 49 -4.51 -0.61 -0.08
C LEU A 49 -5.68 -1.22 0.72
N VAL A 50 -6.79 -1.52 0.06
CA VAL A 50 -7.94 -2.22 0.65
C VAL A 50 -7.57 -3.66 1.02
N CYS A 51 -6.90 -4.38 0.11
CA CYS A 51 -6.39 -5.73 0.36
C CYS A 51 -5.40 -5.75 1.53
N TYR A 52 -4.48 -4.79 1.59
CA TYR A 52 -3.52 -4.65 2.70
C TYR A 52 -4.21 -4.50 4.05
N TYR A 53 -5.25 -3.64 4.12
CA TYR A 53 -6.00 -3.44 5.34
C TYR A 53 -6.70 -4.71 5.83
N PHE A 54 -7.36 -5.45 4.93
CA PHE A 54 -8.08 -6.67 5.31
C PHE A 54 -7.14 -7.85 5.65
N PHE A 55 -6.09 -8.07 4.85
CA PHE A 55 -5.22 -9.24 4.99
C PHE A 55 -4.03 -9.03 5.94
N VAL A 56 -3.56 -7.80 6.14
CA VAL A 56 -2.41 -7.51 7.03
C VAL A 56 -2.87 -6.88 8.33
N ILE A 57 -3.60 -5.76 8.25
CA ILE A 57 -3.90 -4.94 9.44
C ILE A 57 -4.88 -5.65 10.38
N ARG A 58 -5.95 -6.25 9.85
CA ARG A 58 -6.98 -6.92 10.64
C ARG A 58 -6.43 -8.11 11.45
N PRO A 59 -5.69 -9.09 10.88
CA PRO A 59 -5.14 -10.19 11.65
C PRO A 59 -3.99 -9.78 12.57
N ASP A 60 -3.20 -8.76 12.19
CA ASP A 60 -2.13 -8.22 13.05
C ASP A 60 -2.68 -7.60 14.34
N ARG A 61 -3.77 -6.82 14.24
CA ARG A 61 -4.49 -6.28 15.41
C ARG A 61 -5.07 -7.38 16.30
N LYS A 62 -5.65 -8.44 15.71
CA LYS A 62 -6.18 -9.59 16.47
C LYS A 62 -5.08 -10.31 17.25
N LYS A 63 -3.89 -10.52 16.66
CA LYS A 63 -2.75 -11.16 17.34
C LYS A 63 -2.17 -10.31 18.46
N ARG A 64 -2.14 -8.99 18.32
CA ARG A 64 -1.71 -8.07 19.38
C ARG A 64 -2.69 -8.00 20.56
N GLY A 65 -4.00 -8.08 20.29
CA GLY A 65 -5.03 -8.10 21.34
C GLY A 65 -5.16 -9.43 22.11
N ILE A 66 -4.67 -10.55 21.57
CA ILE A 66 -4.65 -11.87 22.25
C ILE A 66 -3.46 -12.01 23.21
N LYS A 67 -2.49 -11.09 23.16
CA LYS A 67 -1.31 -11.07 24.05
C LYS A 67 -1.47 -10.14 25.27
N GLN A 68 -2.63 -9.53 25.48
CA GLN A 68 -2.91 -8.74 26.68
C GLN A 68 -3.71 -9.55 27.70
#